data_AF-A0A357D5Y9-F1
#
_entry.id   AF-A0A357D5Y9-F1
#
_cell.length_a   1.000
_cell.length_b   1.000
_cell.length_c   1.000
_cell.angle_alpha   90.00
_cell.angle_beta   90.00
_cell.angle_gamma   90.00
#
_symmetry.space_group_name_H-M   'P 1'
#
loop_
_entity.id
_entity.type
_entity.pdbx_description
1 polymer ?
#
loop_
_entity_poly.entity_id
_entity_poly.type
_entity_poly.pdbx_seq_one_letter_code
_entity_poly.pdbx_strand_id
1 'polypeptide(L)'
;MKIGIISDTHGSITAWEKAYENYLIHTDLIIHCGDVLYHGPRNPLPDGYKPNELCTRFNNLDKPLVFVRGNCDAEVDQMVLDHPLEAPSAHLFTDHWRIFVHHGHHTELPVKTTEHYN
;
A
#
# COMPACT_ATOMS: atom_id res chain seq x y z
N MET A 1 -18.21 -7.17 -2.82
CA MET A 1 -17.10 -6.30 -2.39
C MET A 1 -16.18 -6.04 -3.58
N LYS A 2 -15.87 -4.77 -3.87
CA LYS A 2 -14.83 -4.34 -4.83
C LYS A 2 -13.57 -3.99 -4.06
N ILE A 3 -12.44 -4.58 -4.44
CA ILE A 3 -11.15 -4.35 -3.80
C ILE A 3 -10.25 -3.60 -4.78
N GLY A 4 -9.72 -2.46 -4.36
CA GLY A 4 -8.70 -1.71 -5.09
C GLY A 4 -7.32 -2.10 -4.60
N ILE A 5 -6.38 -2.27 -5.51
CA ILE A 5 -4.98 -2.58 -5.19
C ILE A 5 -4.10 -1.53 -5.86
N ILE A 6 -3.16 -0.98 -5.09
CA ILE A 6 -2.16 -0.01 -5.54
C ILE A 6 -0.83 -0.32 -4.84
N SER A 7 0.28 0.17 -5.38
CA SER A 7 1.63 0.03 -4.80
C SER A 7 2.50 1.19 -5.25
N ASP A 8 3.65 1.39 -4.59
CA ASP A 8 4.75 2.24 -5.06
C ASP A 8 4.33 3.69 -5.33
N THR A 9 3.53 4.27 -4.42
CA THR A 9 3.16 5.69 -4.53
C THR A 9 4.35 6.60 -4.27
N HIS A 10 5.33 6.18 -3.46
CA HIS A 10 6.61 6.86 -3.29
C HIS A 10 6.47 8.36 -2.96
N GLY A 11 5.43 8.75 -2.21
CA GLY A 11 5.17 10.14 -1.85
C GLY A 11 4.56 11.00 -2.95
N SER A 12 4.21 10.43 -4.11
CA SER A 12 3.57 11.15 -5.21
C SER A 12 2.08 11.36 -4.94
N ILE A 13 1.69 12.59 -4.61
CA ILE A 13 0.27 12.93 -4.49
C ILE A 13 -0.43 12.88 -5.85
N THR A 14 0.26 13.26 -6.94
CA THR A 14 -0.32 13.22 -8.28
C THR A 14 -0.69 11.80 -8.69
N ALA A 15 0.19 10.82 -8.44
CA ALA A 15 -0.09 9.42 -8.77
C ALA A 15 -1.26 8.88 -7.93
N TRP A 16 -1.28 9.19 -6.63
CA TRP A 16 -2.37 8.81 -5.74
C TRP A 16 -3.72 9.37 -6.20
N GLU A 17 -3.84 10.69 -6.42
CA GLU A 17 -5.11 11.31 -6.80
C GLU A 17 -5.61 10.74 -8.13
N LYS A 18 -4.72 10.59 -9.12
CA LYS A 18 -5.08 9.97 -10.40
C LYS A 18 -5.61 8.55 -10.22
N ALA A 19 -4.95 7.72 -9.42
CA ALA A 19 -5.41 6.36 -9.16
C ALA A 19 -6.73 6.34 -8.37
N TYR A 20 -6.83 7.22 -7.38
CA TYR A 20 -8.00 7.31 -6.50
C TYR A 20 -9.24 7.75 -7.28
N GLU A 21 -9.18 8.88 -7.96
CA GLU A 21 -10.31 9.47 -8.69
C GLU A 21 -10.82 8.56 -9.81
N ASN A 22 -9.92 7.92 -10.57
CA ASN A 22 -10.32 7.12 -11.73
C ASN A 22 -10.74 5.69 -11.36
N TYR A 23 -10.24 5.14 -10.25
CA TYR A 23 -10.38 3.71 -9.96
C TYR A 23 -10.74 3.42 -8.49
N LEU A 24 -9.97 3.92 -7.53
CA LEU A 24 -10.10 3.47 -6.13
C LEU A 24 -11.27 4.13 -5.38
N ILE A 25 -11.81 5.25 -5.85
CA ILE A 25 -12.97 5.90 -5.23
C ILE A 25 -14.21 4.99 -5.27
N HIS A 26 -14.32 4.10 -6.26
CA HIS A 26 -15.45 3.19 -6.45
C HIS A 26 -15.27 1.80 -5.78
N THR A 27 -14.23 1.61 -4.98
CA THR A 27 -13.97 0.35 -4.26
C THR A 27 -14.51 0.39 -2.83
N ASP A 28 -14.68 -0.77 -2.20
CA ASP A 28 -15.11 -0.89 -0.80
C ASP A 28 -13.92 -0.99 0.16
N LEU A 29 -12.77 -1.45 -0.34
CA LEU A 29 -11.51 -1.63 0.37
C LEU A 29 -10.36 -1.23 -0.56
N ILE A 30 -9.33 -0.60 0.01
CA ILE A 30 -8.05 -0.34 -0.69
C ILE A 30 -6.94 -1.12 0.01
N ILE A 31 -6.12 -1.78 -0.79
CA ILE A 31 -4.88 -2.44 -0.36
C ILE A 31 -3.73 -1.69 -1.02
N HIS A 32 -2.82 -1.16 -0.22
CA HIS A 32 -1.59 -0.52 -0.68
C HIS A 32 -0.39 -1.42 -0.37
N CYS A 33 0.27 -1.91 -1.40
CA CYS A 33 1.30 -2.94 -1.31
C CYS A 33 2.69 -2.40 -0.93
N GLY A 34 2.78 -1.34 -0.13
CA GLY A 34 4.05 -0.76 0.33
C GLY A 34 4.69 0.27 -0.61
N ASP A 35 5.81 0.81 -0.16
CA ASP A 35 6.56 1.93 -0.76
C ASP A 35 5.65 3.17 -0.88
N VAL A 36 5.22 3.65 0.28
CA VAL A 36 4.10 4.60 0.43
C VAL A 36 4.58 6.06 0.34
N LEU A 37 5.47 6.48 1.25
CA LEU A 37 5.80 7.90 1.44
C LEU A 37 7.19 8.25 0.92
N TYR A 38 8.19 7.44 1.24
CA TYR A 38 9.56 7.71 0.84
C TYR A 38 9.82 7.29 -0.61
N HIS A 39 10.46 8.17 -1.41
CA HIS A 39 10.78 7.88 -2.81
C HIS A 39 11.78 6.72 -3.03
N GLY A 40 12.56 6.37 -2.00
CA GLY A 40 13.66 5.42 -2.14
C GLY A 40 14.93 6.05 -2.76
N PRO A 41 16.13 5.64 -2.31
CA PRO A 41 17.40 6.26 -2.73
C PRO A 41 17.80 5.94 -4.18
N ARG A 42 17.13 4.99 -4.82
CA ARG A 42 17.41 4.53 -6.19
C ARG A 42 16.58 5.26 -7.24
N ASN A 43 15.60 6.05 -6.82
CA ASN A 43 14.61 6.64 -7.69
C ASN A 43 14.79 8.16 -7.77
N PRO A 44 14.54 8.78 -8.93
CA PRO A 44 14.32 10.22 -8.97
C PRO A 44 13.08 10.59 -8.16
N LEU A 45 12.97 11.85 -7.74
CA LEU A 45 11.74 12.35 -7.11
C LEU A 45 10.57 12.19 -8.11
N PRO A 46 9.46 11.54 -7.72
CA PRO A 46 8.32 11.40 -8.61
C PRO A 46 7.60 12.74 -8.79
N ASP A 47 6.77 12.81 -9.83
CA ASP A 47 5.90 13.98 -10.03
C ASP A 47 4.98 14.17 -8.81
N GLY A 48 4.83 15.42 -8.38
CA GLY A 48 4.07 15.74 -7.17
C GLY A 48 4.60 15.08 -5.89
N TYR A 49 5.92 14.90 -5.73
CA TYR A 49 6.52 14.37 -4.50
C TYR A 49 6.21 15.28 -3.30
N LYS A 50 5.20 14.89 -2.52
CA LYS A 50 4.70 15.58 -1.33
C LYS A 50 4.25 14.56 -0.26
N PRO A 51 5.19 13.86 0.39
CA PRO A 51 4.87 12.79 1.33
C PRO A 51 3.95 13.22 2.48
N ASN A 52 4.11 14.45 2.98
CA ASN A 52 3.28 15.02 4.03
C ASN A 52 1.81 15.21 3.60
N GLU A 53 1.57 15.72 2.39
CA GLU A 53 0.21 15.88 1.85
C GLU A 53 -0.41 14.50 1.55
N LEU A 54 0.37 13.56 1.00
CA LEU A 54 -0.08 12.19 0.76
C LEU A 54 -0.45 11.46 2.07
N CYS A 55 0.37 11.58 3.11
CA CYS A 55 0.06 11.06 4.45
C CYS A 55 -1.26 11.64 4.98
N THR A 56 -1.46 12.95 4.82
CA THR A 56 -2.72 13.61 5.20
C THR A 56 -3.92 13.04 4.42
N ARG A 57 -3.75 12.64 3.15
CA ARG A 57 -4.81 11.97 2.39
C ARG A 57 -5.15 10.61 2.95
N PHE A 58 -4.15 9.79 3.28
CA PHE A 58 -4.38 8.45 3.83
C PHE A 58 -5.02 8.49 5.23
N ASN A 59 -4.56 9.37 6.10
CA ASN A 59 -5.09 9.48 7.46
C ASN A 59 -6.56 9.97 7.48
N ASN A 60 -6.95 10.84 6.54
CA ASN A 60 -8.32 11.35 6.43
C ASN A 60 -9.22 10.49 5.51
N LEU A 61 -8.77 9.32 5.08
CA LEU A 61 -9.55 8.50 4.15
C LEU A 61 -10.71 7.80 4.86
N ASP A 62 -11.95 8.15 4.50
CA ASP A 62 -13.19 7.54 5.03
C ASP A 62 -13.48 6.14 4.43
N LYS A 63 -12.44 5.36 4.15
CA LYS A 63 -12.55 4.02 3.55
C LYS A 63 -11.56 3.06 4.20
N PRO A 64 -11.92 1.78 4.40
CA PRO A 64 -10.97 0.77 4.85
C PRO A 64 -9.72 0.74 3.95
N LEU A 65 -8.57 0.85 4.59
CA LEU A 65 -7.26 0.87 3.97
C LEU A 65 -6.35 -0.13 4.69
N VAL A 66 -5.69 -0.98 3.91
CA VAL A 66 -4.69 -1.94 4.42
C VAL A 66 -3.36 -1.62 3.75
N PHE A 67 -2.33 -1.40 4.57
CA PHE A 67 -0.96 -1.35 4.09
C PHE A 67 -0.24 -2.67 4.34
N VAL A 68 0.74 -2.96 3.50
CA VAL A 68 1.86 -3.84 3.84
C VAL A 68 3.15 -3.08 3.61
N ARG A 69 4.19 -3.44 4.35
CA ARG A 69 5.49 -2.79 4.30
C ARG A 69 6.22 -3.09 2.99
N GLY A 70 6.65 -2.04 2.29
CA GLY A 70 7.62 -2.08 1.20
C GLY A 70 9.06 -1.86 1.67
N ASN A 71 10.02 -2.01 0.77
CA ASN A 71 11.44 -1.88 1.13
C ASN A 71 11.89 -0.44 1.39
N CYS A 72 11.14 0.55 0.92
CA CYS A 72 11.41 1.97 1.19
C CYS A 72 10.72 2.46 2.46
N ASP A 73 9.78 1.69 3.02
CA ASP A 73 9.03 2.07 4.22
C ASP A 73 9.84 1.84 5.50
N ALA A 74 9.83 2.84 6.38
CA ALA A 74 10.58 2.88 7.62
C ALA A 74 9.70 3.24 8.83
N GLU A 75 10.24 3.09 10.05
CA GLU A 75 9.54 3.41 11.30
C GLU A 75 9.05 4.87 11.34
N VAL A 76 9.77 5.79 10.70
CA VAL A 76 9.34 7.20 10.59
C VAL A 76 8.04 7.38 9.80
N ASP A 77 7.78 6.52 8.81
CA ASP A 77 6.52 6.55 8.05
C ASP A 77 5.37 6.06 8.94
N GLN A 78 5.61 5.02 9.74
CA GLN A 78 4.64 4.54 10.73
C GLN A 78 4.33 5.60 11.81
N MET A 79 5.29 6.45 12.18
CA MET A 79 5.07 7.52 13.17
C MET A 79 4.10 8.60 12.69
N VAL A 80 3.89 8.74 11.37
CA VAL A 80 3.01 9.78 10.80
C VAL A 80 1.71 9.21 10.23
N LEU A 81 1.67 7.94 9.86
CA LEU A 81 0.47 7.25 9.39
C LEU A 81 -0.39 6.78 10.57
N ASP A 82 -1.69 7.08 10.51
CA ASP A 82 -2.67 6.60 11.50
C ASP A 82 -3.05 5.12 11.27
N HIS A 83 -2.55 4.53 10.18
CA HIS A 83 -2.80 3.14 9.78
C HIS A 83 -1.54 2.27 10.00
N PRO A 84 -1.68 0.98 10.36
CA PRO A 84 -0.54 0.08 10.47
C PRO A 84 0.14 -0.17 9.11
N LEU A 85 1.45 0.05 9.03
CA LEU A 85 2.29 -0.13 7.83
C LEU A 85 3.36 -1.21 8.02
N GLU A 86 3.86 -1.44 9.23
CA GLU A 86 5.09 -2.22 9.44
C GLU A 86 4.99 -3.73 9.13
N ALA A 87 3.77 -4.26 8.96
CA ALA A 87 3.57 -5.68 8.69
C ALA A 87 4.14 -6.06 7.29
N PRO A 88 5.01 -7.09 7.19
CA PRO A 88 5.64 -7.48 5.92
C PRO A 88 4.65 -8.11 4.92
N SER A 89 3.48 -8.55 5.40
CA SER A 89 2.44 -9.15 4.60
C SER A 89 1.09 -9.09 5.30
N ALA A 90 0.00 -9.23 4.54
CA ALA A 90 -1.36 -9.34 5.06
C ALA A 90 -2.12 -10.51 4.42
N HIS A 91 -3.00 -11.14 5.20
CA HIS A 91 -3.97 -12.12 4.70
C HIS A 91 -5.37 -11.52 4.79
N LEU A 92 -6.09 -11.49 3.67
CA LEU A 92 -7.47 -11.04 3.61
C LEU A 92 -8.36 -12.19 3.17
N PHE A 93 -9.38 -12.47 3.96
CA PHE A 93 -10.39 -13.48 3.66
C PHE A 93 -11.71 -12.77 3.40
N THR A 94 -12.28 -13.03 2.24
CA THR A 94 -13.61 -12.56 1.84
C THR A 94 -14.44 -13.77 1.44
N ASP A 95 -15.75 -13.57 1.21
CA ASP A 95 -16.65 -14.65 0.78
C ASP A 95 -16.21 -15.31 -0.55
N HIS A 96 -15.45 -14.60 -1.39
CA HIS A 96 -15.05 -15.06 -2.72
C HIS A 96 -13.54 -15.25 -2.88
N TRP A 97 -12.73 -14.49 -2.16
CA TRP A 97 -11.29 -14.43 -2.34
C TRP A 97 -10.54 -14.64 -1.04
N ARG A 98 -9.44 -15.37 -1.13
CA ARG A 98 -8.38 -15.41 -0.11
C ARG A 98 -7.16 -14.76 -0.73
N ILE A 99 -6.76 -13.63 -0.20
CA ILE A 99 -5.73 -12.78 -0.80
C ILE A 99 -4.53 -12.77 0.14
N PHE A 100 -3.37 -13.10 -0.40
CA PHE A 100 -2.08 -12.85 0.24
C PHE A 100 -1.50 -11.57 -0.35
N VAL A 101 -1.08 -10.64 0.51
CA VAL A 101 -0.49 -9.37 0.10
C VAL A 101 0.90 -9.28 0.68
N HIS A 102 1.87 -8.95 -0.16
CA HIS A 102 3.24 -8.56 0.22
C HIS A 102 3.77 -7.60 -0.85
N HIS A 103 4.78 -6.80 -0.52
CA HIS A 103 5.35 -5.86 -1.49
C HIS A 103 6.13 -6.56 -2.62
N GLY A 104 6.88 -7.61 -2.30
CA GLY A 104 7.64 -8.39 -3.31
C GLY A 104 9.15 -8.14 -3.32
N HIS A 105 9.68 -7.41 -2.35
CA HIS A 105 11.13 -7.20 -2.20
C HIS A 105 11.88 -8.36 -1.53
N HIS A 106 11.15 -9.33 -0.96
CA HIS A 106 11.73 -10.53 -0.40
C HIS A 106 11.95 -11.59 -1.48
N THR A 107 13.15 -12.17 -1.53
CA THR A 107 13.53 -13.21 -2.50
C THR A 107 12.88 -14.56 -2.22
N GLU A 108 12.46 -14.80 -0.98
CA GLU A 108 11.78 -16.02 -0.56
C GLU A 108 10.43 -15.64 0.03
N LEU A 109 9.36 -16.10 -0.62
CA LEU A 109 8.03 -16.06 -0.04
C LEU A 109 7.83 -17.30 0.85
N PRO A 110 6.96 -17.23 1.89
CA PRO A 110 6.64 -18.42 2.68
C PRO A 110 6.18 -19.57 1.79
N VAL A 111 6.66 -20.80 2.00
CA VAL A 111 6.41 -21.96 1.10
C VAL A 111 4.91 -22.17 0.77
N LYS A 112 4.01 -21.90 1.74
CA LYS A 112 2.56 -22.04 1.55
C LYS A 112 1.90 -20.94 0.72
N THR A 113 2.63 -19.87 0.39
CA THR A 113 2.14 -18.79 -0.47
C THR A 113 2.46 -19.04 -1.93
N THR A 114 3.44 -19.90 -2.23
CA THR A 114 3.80 -20.31 -3.59
C THR A 114 3.16 -21.64 -3.99
N GLU A 115 2.92 -22.54 -3.03
CA GLU A 115 2.31 -23.84 -3.27
C GLU A 115 1.17 -24.09 -2.26
N HIS A 116 -0.01 -24.46 -2.77
CA HIS A 116 -1.15 -24.87 -1.95
C HIS A 116 -1.60 -23.82 -0.91
N TYR A 117 -2.01 -22.64 -1.39
CA TYR A 117 -2.62 -21.61 -0.55
C TYR A 117 -3.95 -22.11 0.03
N ASN A 118 -3.86 -22.79 1.17
CA ASN A 118 -4.95 -23.51 1.84
C ASN A 118 -5.80 -22.60 2.72
#